data_AF-A0A4R2T4E3-F1
#
_entry.id   AF-A0A4R2T4E3-F1
#
_cell.length_a   1.000
_cell.length_b   1.000
_cell.length_c   1.000
_cell.angle_alpha   90.00
_cell.angle_beta   90.00
_cell.angle_gamma   90.00
#
_symmetry.space_group_name_H-M   'P 1'
#
loop_
_entity.id
_entity.type
_entity.pdbx_description
1 polymer ?
#
loop_
_entity_poly.entity_id
_entity_poly.type
_entity_poly.pdbx_seq_one_letter_code
_entity_poly.pdbx_strand_id
1 'polypeptide(L)'
;MLYTFSQADYPQPELQRILENITAQDAVLLWQNGVLLAVKYPEFFADCYILETDVSARNLTALLPEGHKVRLISMENLVQLTERFSPQFAL
;
A
#
# COMPACT_ATOMS: atom_id res chain seq x y z
N MET A 1 -3.25 -6.37 -11.73
CA MET A 1 -3.57 -4.93 -11.63
C MET A 1 -2.76 -4.29 -10.51
N LEU A 2 -2.54 -2.99 -10.55
CA LEU A 2 -1.89 -2.24 -9.47
C LEU A 2 -2.93 -1.36 -8.77
N TYR A 3 -3.25 -1.66 -7.52
CA TYR A 3 -4.12 -0.84 -6.68
C TYR A 3 -3.26 0.14 -5.88
N THR A 4 -3.49 1.44 -6.06
CA THR A 4 -2.72 2.48 -5.34
C THR A 4 -3.62 3.31 -4.45
N PHE A 5 -3.29 3.41 -3.17
CA PHE A 5 -4.05 4.18 -2.18
C PHE A 5 -3.24 5.41 -1.77
N SER A 6 -3.77 6.60 -2.03
CA SER A 6 -3.08 7.87 -1.78
C SER A 6 -3.54 8.58 -0.49
N GLN A 7 -4.73 8.25 0.03
CA GLN A 7 -5.33 8.87 1.22
C GLN A 7 -5.43 7.92 2.43
N ALA A 8 -5.76 8.44 3.61
CA ALA A 8 -5.85 7.66 4.86
C ALA A 8 -7.28 7.54 5.44
N ASP A 9 -8.22 8.24 4.82
CA ASP A 9 -9.60 8.43 5.28
C ASP A 9 -10.61 7.55 4.54
N TYR A 10 -10.15 6.57 3.75
CA TYR A 10 -11.03 5.58 3.14
C TYR A 10 -11.90 4.88 4.19
N PRO A 11 -13.22 4.78 3.96
CA PRO A 11 -14.11 4.01 4.82
C PRO A 11 -13.67 2.55 4.88
N GLN A 12 -13.61 1.99 6.09
CA GLN A 12 -13.22 0.58 6.29
C GLN A 12 -14.04 -0.42 5.44
N PRO A 13 -15.38 -0.29 5.28
CA PRO A 13 -16.14 -1.21 4.44
C PRO A 13 -15.73 -1.15 2.96
N GLU A 14 -15.30 0.03 2.48
CA GLU A 14 -14.82 0.20 1.12
C GLU A 14 -13.46 -0.46 0.92
N LEU A 15 -12.53 -0.25 1.86
CA LEU A 15 -11.23 -0.92 1.86
C LEU A 15 -11.40 -2.44 1.84
N GLN A 16 -12.25 -2.99 2.72
CA GLN A 16 -12.51 -4.42 2.77
C GLN A 16 -13.04 -4.96 1.43
N ARG A 17 -14.05 -4.30 0.86
CA ARG A 17 -14.62 -4.69 -0.44
C ARG A 17 -13.56 -4.69 -1.54
N ILE A 18 -12.67 -3.70 -1.57
CA ILE A 18 -11.61 -3.62 -2.59
C ILE A 18 -10.60 -4.76 -2.38
N LEU A 19 -10.11 -4.93 -1.15
CA LEU A 19 -9.08 -5.92 -0.81
C LEU A 19 -9.57 -7.37 -0.98
N GLU A 20 -10.85 -7.65 -0.75
CA GLU A 20 -11.47 -8.97 -0.99
C GLU A 20 -11.44 -9.38 -2.48
N ASN A 21 -11.34 -8.42 -3.40
CA ASN A 21 -11.26 -8.69 -4.84
C ASN A 21 -9.83 -8.77 -5.38
N ILE A 22 -8.82 -8.61 -4.51
CA ILE A 22 -7.41 -8.69 -4.91
C ILE A 22 -6.97 -10.15 -5.05
N THR A 23 -6.34 -10.45 -6.18
CA THR A 23 -5.84 -11.79 -6.49
C THR A 23 -4.31 -11.86 -6.36
N ALA A 24 -3.76 -13.07 -6.48
CA ALA A 24 -2.30 -13.27 -6.46
C ALA A 24 -1.55 -12.62 -7.65
N GLN A 25 -2.28 -12.15 -8.67
CA GLN A 25 -1.74 -11.48 -9.85
C GLN A 25 -1.78 -9.94 -9.72
N ASP A 26 -2.31 -9.44 -8.61
CA ASP A 26 -2.42 -8.03 -8.32
C ASP A 26 -1.34 -7.57 -7.33
N ALA A 27 -1.16 -6.27 -7.26
CA ALA A 27 -0.28 -5.62 -6.28
C ALA A 27 -1.02 -4.46 -5.61
N VAL A 28 -0.70 -4.23 -4.34
CA VAL A 28 -1.18 -3.09 -3.55
C VAL A 28 -0.01 -2.17 -3.24
N LEU A 29 -0.19 -0.88 -3.46
CA LEU A 29 0.75 0.17 -3.09
C LEU A 29 0.08 1.20 -2.19
N LEU A 30 0.75 1.49 -1.08
CA LEU A 30 0.45 2.60 -0.19
C LEU A 30 1.46 3.73 -0.41
N TRP A 31 0.97 4.94 -0.70
CA TRP A 31 1.81 6.12 -0.95
C TRP A 31 1.09 7.38 -0.49
N GLN A 32 1.80 8.52 -0.44
CA GLN A 32 1.34 9.76 0.18
C GLN A 32 0.76 9.49 1.57
N ASN A 33 -0.46 9.95 1.87
CA ASN A 33 -1.12 9.70 3.16
C ASN A 33 -1.57 8.25 3.31
N GLY A 34 -1.71 7.49 2.22
CA GLY A 34 -2.09 6.08 2.23
C GLY A 34 -1.14 5.18 3.02
N VAL A 35 0.12 5.58 3.23
CA VAL A 35 1.05 4.86 4.11
C VAL A 35 0.55 4.73 5.57
N LEU A 36 -0.34 5.62 6.01
CA LEU A 36 -0.97 5.55 7.34
C LEU A 36 -1.94 4.36 7.48
N LEU A 37 -2.46 3.83 6.36
CA LEU A 37 -3.36 2.69 6.38
C LEU A 37 -2.68 1.42 6.89
N ALA A 38 -1.37 1.25 6.65
CA ALA A 38 -0.59 0.13 7.18
C ALA A 38 -0.51 0.12 8.72
N VAL A 39 -0.63 1.29 9.35
CA VAL A 39 -0.66 1.42 10.81
C VAL A 39 -2.10 1.33 11.34
N LYS A 40 -3.06 1.94 10.63
CA LYS A 40 -4.48 1.97 11.02
C LYS A 40 -5.16 0.61 10.90
N TYR A 41 -4.82 -0.15 9.85
CA TYR A 41 -5.40 -1.44 9.51
C TYR A 41 -4.30 -2.45 9.09
N PRO A 42 -3.40 -2.85 10.01
CA PRO A 42 -2.23 -3.68 9.68
C PRO A 42 -2.60 -5.02 9.02
N GLU A 43 -3.69 -5.65 9.47
CA GLU A 43 -4.18 -6.92 8.90
C GLU A 43 -4.65 -6.78 7.44
N PHE A 44 -5.23 -5.63 7.09
CA PHE A 44 -5.72 -5.36 5.73
C PHE A 44 -4.57 -5.17 4.76
N PHE A 45 -3.44 -4.65 5.24
CA PHE A 45 -2.27 -4.32 4.44
C PHE A 45 -1.05 -5.19 4.79
N ALA A 46 -1.30 -6.43 5.21
CA ALA A 46 -0.29 -7.40 5.63
C ALA A 46 0.67 -7.85 4.50
N ASP A 47 0.27 -7.72 3.23
CA ASP A 47 1.10 -8.00 2.06
C ASP A 47 0.91 -6.89 1.03
N CYS A 48 1.72 -5.84 1.13
CA CYS A 48 1.66 -4.70 0.24
C CYS A 48 3.05 -4.08 0.03
N TYR A 49 3.13 -3.18 -0.95
CA TYR A 49 4.24 -2.26 -1.11
C TYR A 49 3.91 -0.93 -0.44
N ILE A 50 4.90 -0.29 0.17
CA ILE A 50 4.75 1.01 0.81
C ILE A 50 5.92 1.91 0.40
N LEU A 51 5.62 3.15 0.00
CA LEU A 51 6.65 4.06 -0.48
C LEU A 51 7.49 4.60 0.70
N GLU A 52 8.77 4.26 0.71
CA GLU A 52 9.70 4.51 1.82
C GLU A 52 9.82 6.02 2.15
N THR A 53 9.86 6.86 1.13
CA THR A 53 9.97 8.31 1.31
C THR A 53 8.77 8.88 2.06
N ASP A 54 7.57 8.34 1.82
CA ASP A 54 6.34 8.79 2.48
C ASP A 54 6.20 8.26 3.91
N VAL A 55 6.68 7.03 4.17
CA VAL A 55 6.81 6.46 5.52
C VAL A 55 7.74 7.34 6.36
N SER A 56 8.91 7.67 5.79
CA SER A 56 9.90 8.51 6.45
C SER A 56 9.38 9.93 6.70
N ALA A 57 8.73 10.53 5.70
CA ALA A 57 8.14 11.87 5.83
C ALA A 57 7.07 11.98 6.93
N ARG A 58 6.41 10.86 7.28
CA ARG A 58 5.41 10.78 8.35
C ARG A 58 5.94 10.14 9.63
N ASN A 59 7.25 9.86 9.71
CA ASN A 59 7.91 9.25 10.86
C ASN A 59 7.28 7.91 11.30
N LEU A 60 6.90 7.06 10.34
CA LEU A 60 6.16 5.82 10.60
C LEU A 60 7.02 4.57 10.71
N THR A 61 8.34 4.66 10.47
CA THR A 61 9.24 3.49 10.37
C THR A 61 9.14 2.55 11.58
N ALA A 62 9.09 3.09 12.80
CA ALA A 62 8.98 2.30 14.03
C ALA A 62 7.57 1.77 14.34
N LEU A 63 6.56 2.19 13.56
CA LEU A 63 5.16 1.82 13.73
C LEU A 63 4.69 0.81 12.68
N LEU A 64 5.51 0.54 11.67
CA LEU A 64 5.19 -0.48 10.69
C LEU A 64 5.27 -1.86 11.36
N PRO A 65 4.28 -2.74 11.12
CA PRO A 65 4.15 -3.94 11.91
C PRO A 65 5.23 -4.96 11.52
N GLU A 66 6.01 -5.41 12.50
CA GLU A 66 7.06 -6.41 12.33
C GLU A 66 6.42 -7.81 12.10
N GLY A 67 6.73 -8.47 10.98
CA GLY A 67 6.24 -9.82 10.65
C GLY A 67 5.28 -9.91 9.47
N HIS A 68 4.75 -8.78 9.00
CA HIS A 68 3.97 -8.72 7.77
C HIS A 68 4.90 -8.63 6.54
N LYS A 69 4.42 -9.08 5.37
CA LYS A 69 5.14 -8.99 4.09
C LYS A 69 5.08 -7.58 3.49
N VAL A 70 5.05 -6.55 4.33
CA VAL A 70 5.08 -5.14 3.92
C VAL A 70 6.47 -4.84 3.36
N ARG A 71 6.53 -4.44 2.10
CA ARG A 71 7.76 -4.17 1.38
C ARG A 71 7.93 -2.66 1.24
N LEU A 72 8.86 -2.07 2.00
CA LEU A 72 9.29 -0.70 1.74
C LEU A 72 9.98 -0.65 0.37
N ILE A 73 9.55 0.27 -0.48
CA ILE A 73 10.12 0.45 -1.81
C ILE A 73 10.54 1.89 -2.05
N SER A 74 11.58 2.06 -2.86
CA SER A 74 12.01 3.35 -3.39
C SER A 74 11.10 3.81 -4.53
N MET A 75 11.29 5.07 -4.97
CA MET A 75 10.62 5.59 -6.17
C MET A 75 11.00 4.82 -7.44
N GLU A 76 12.24 4.35 -7.56
CA GLU A 76 12.68 3.54 -8.71
C GLU A 76 11.93 2.20 -8.77
N ASN A 77 11.81 1.53 -7.63
CA ASN A 77 11.04 0.29 -7.53
C ASN A 77 9.55 0.51 -7.83
N LEU A 78 9.01 1.69 -7.50
CA LEU A 78 7.64 2.05 -7.88
C LEU A 78 7.47 2.15 -9.41
N VAL A 79 8.43 2.74 -10.13
CA VAL A 79 8.39 2.76 -11.60
C VAL A 79 8.38 1.35 -12.18
N GLN A 80 9.25 0.46 -11.67
CA GLN A 80 9.25 -0.94 -12.10
C GLN A 80 7.93 -1.66 -11.77
N LEU A 81 7.29 -1.29 -10.66
CA LEU A 81 6.00 -1.85 -10.26
C LEU A 81 4.89 -1.45 -11.24
N THR A 82 4.87 -0.19 -11.70
CA THR A 82 3.87 0.29 -12.67
C THR A 82 4.08 -0.28 -14.08
N GLU A 83 5.32 -0.61 -14.45
CA GLU A 83 5.62 -1.34 -15.69
C GLU A 83 5.13 -2.80 -15.64
N ARG A 84 5.24 -3.44 -14.47
CA ARG A 84 4.89 -4.85 -14.29
C ARG A 84 3.38 -5.09 -14.15
N PHE A 85 2.68 -4.21 -13.45
CA PHE A 85 1.27 -4.41 -13.10
C PHE A 85 0.37 -3.41 -13.84
N SER A 86 -0.49 -3.92 -14.73
CA SER A 86 -1.43 -3.11 -15.51
C SER A 86 -2.83 -3.77 -15.55
N PRO A 87 -3.92 -2.99 -15.60
CA PRO A 87 -3.96 -1.53 -15.41
C PRO A 87 -3.65 -1.10 -13.97
N GLN A 88 -3.40 0.20 -13.79
CA GLN A 88 -3.38 0.85 -12.48
C GLN A 88 -4.80 1.32 -12.13
N PHE A 89 -5.24 1.01 -10.91
CA PHE A 89 -6.45 1.53 -10.30
C PHE A 89 -6.06 2.46 -9.14
N ALA A 90 -6.18 3.77 -9.38
CA ALA A 90 -5.82 4.79 -8.41
C ALA A 90 -7.05 5.21 -7.59
N LEU A 91 -6.91 5.12 -6.28
CA LEU A 91 -7.91 5.47 -5.27
C LEU A 91 -7.43 6.68 -4.44
#